data_AF-A0A5U9P0C4-F1
#
_entry.id   AF-A0A5U9P0C4-F1
#
_cell.length_a   1.000
_cell.length_b   1.000
_cell.length_c   1.000
_cell.angle_alpha   90.00
_cell.angle_beta   90.00
_cell.angle_gamma   90.00
#
_symmetry.space_group_name_H-M   'P 1'
#
loop_
_entity.id
_entity.type
_entity.pdbx_description
1 polymer ?
#
loop_
_entity_poly.entity_id
_entity_poly.type
_entity_poly.pdbx_seq_one_letter_code
_entity_poly.pdbx_strand_id
1 'polypeptide(L)' 'MTTIYLAVLVVYVLGFAGMFFYSLKRDVVCGLERNPREAFMLALFWPIVVFILGLHILVENIIFCMRRRGD' A
#
# COMPACT_ATOMS: atom_id res chain seq x y z
N MET A 1 19.07 1.68 -21.49
CA MET A 1 18.29 1.09 -20.38
C MET A 1 19.29 0.49 -19.39
N THR A 2 19.47 1.09 -18.21
CA THR A 2 20.35 0.49 -17.18
C THR A 2 19.56 -0.56 -16.38
N THR A 3 20.27 -1.52 -15.79
CA THR A 3 19.69 -2.60 -14.97
C THR A 3 18.81 -2.08 -13.83
N ILE A 4 19.14 -0.90 -13.29
CA ILE A 4 18.38 -0.22 -12.24
C ILE A 4 16.98 0.18 -12.73
N TYR A 5 16.86 0.76 -13.93
CA TYR A 5 15.55 1.13 -14.48
C TYR A 5 14.66 -0.09 -14.70
N LEU A 6 15.24 -1.21 -15.16
CA LEU A 6 14.50 -2.45 -15.33
C LEU A 6 14.02 -2.99 -13.98
N ALA A 7 14.87 -2.99 -12.96
CA ALA A 7 14.50 -3.44 -11.62
C ALA A 7 13.38 -2.58 -11.02
N VAL A 8 13.49 -1.25 -11.10
CA VAL A 8 12.45 -0.33 -10.63
C VAL A 8 11.13 -0.56 -11.37
N LEU A 9 11.19 -0.74 -12.69
CA LEU A 9 10.00 -1.01 -13.50
C LEU A 9 9.32 -2.32 -13.09
N VAL A 10 10.08 -3.38 -12.89
CA VAL A 10 9.56 -4.69 -12.45
C VAL A 10 8.88 -4.56 -11.07
N VAL A 11 9.54 -3.92 -10.11
CA VAL A 11 8.96 -3.68 -8.77
C VAL A 11 7.69 -2.86 -8.87
N TYR A 12 7.69 -1.81 -9.70
CA TYR A 12 6.52 -0.96 -9.88
C TYR A 12 5.34 -1.73 -10.46
N VAL A 13 5.54 -2.53 -11.51
CA VAL A 13 4.47 -3.32 -12.15
C VAL A 13 3.95 -4.42 -11.22
N LEU A 14 4.83 -5.11 -10.49
CA LEU A 14 4.42 -6.13 -9.52
C LEU A 14 3.63 -5.53 -8.36
N GLY A 15 4.07 -4.39 -7.82
CA GLY A 15 3.36 -3.67 -6.77
C GLY A 15 2.00 -3.12 -7.24
N PHE A 16 1.94 -2.60 -8.46
CA PHE A 16 0.68 -2.20 -9.11
C PHE A 16 -0.29 -3.37 -9.19
N ALA A 17 0.14 -4.51 -9.73
CA ALA A 17 -0.72 -5.69 -9.85
C ALA A 17 -1.21 -6.17 -8.48
N GLY A 18 -0.30 -6.27 -7.51
CA GLY A 18 -0.63 -6.65 -6.14
C GLY A 18 -1.69 -5.76 -5.52
N MET A 19 -1.54 -4.43 -5.62
CA MET A 19 -2.47 -3.47 -5.05
C MET A 19 -3.82 -3.41 -5.78
N PHE A 20 -3.81 -3.60 -7.10
CA PHE A 20 -5.04 -3.66 -7.88
C PHE A 20 -5.89 -4.87 -7.47
N PHE A 21 -5.30 -6.07 -7.42
CA PHE A 21 -6.00 -7.27 -6.98
C PHE A 21 -6.38 -7.21 -5.49
N TYR A 22 -5.52 -6.64 -4.65
CA TYR A 22 -5.83 -6.43 -3.24
C TYR A 22 -7.07 -5.54 -3.07
N SER A 23 -7.13 -4.41 -3.78
CA SER A 23 -8.26 -3.47 -3.71
C SER A 23 -9.55 -4.13 -4.21
N LEU A 24 -9.50 -4.80 -5.37
CA LEU A 24 -10.67 -5.53 -5.90
C LEU A 24 -11.14 -6.68 -5.00
N LYS A 25 -10.22 -7.33 -4.27
CA LYS A 25 -10.56 -8.38 -3.30
C LYS A 25 -11.15 -7.79 -2.03
N ARG A 26 -10.61 -6.65 -1.56
CA ARG A 26 -11.12 -5.92 -0.40
C ARG A 26 -12.58 -5.51 -0.62
N ASP A 27 -12.91 -4.98 -1.79
CA ASP A 27 -14.29 -4.58 -2.09
C ASP A 27 -15.26 -5.75 -1.95
N VAL A 28 -14.88 -6.93 -2.45
CA VAL A 28 -15.67 -8.17 -2.35
C VAL A 28 -15.81 -8.64 -0.90
N VAL A 29 -14.73 -8.62 -0.13
CA VAL A 29 -14.72 -9.08 1.27
C VAL A 29 -15.53 -8.14 2.17
N CYS A 30 -15.46 -6.84 1.93
CA CYS A 30 -16.18 -5.83 2.72
C CYS A 30 -17.62 -5.59 2.24
N GLY A 31 -18.06 -6.26 1.17
CA GLY A 31 -19.40 -6.06 0.59
C GLY A 31 -19.60 -4.65 0.01
N LEU A 32 -18.52 -3.99 -0.41
CA LEU A 32 -18.55 -2.67 -1.03
C LEU A 32 -18.88 -2.77 -2.52
N GLU A 33 -19.43 -1.70 -3.08
CA GLU A 33 -19.65 -1.62 -4.53
C GLU A 33 -18.30 -1.65 -5.26
N ARG A 34 -18.17 -2.58 -6.21
CA ARG A 34 -16.90 -2.80 -6.90
C ARG A 34 -16.60 -1.64 -7.83
N ASN A 35 -15.63 -0.80 -7.46
CA ASN A 35 -15.23 0.36 -8.22
C ASN A 35 -13.84 0.15 -8.86
N PRO A 36 -13.74 -0.49 -10.04
CA PRO A 36 -12.45 -0.81 -10.66
C PRO A 36 -11.62 0.43 -10.98
N ARG A 37 -12.26 1.59 -11.14
CA ARG A 37 -11.58 2.86 -11.38
C ARG A 37 -10.82 3.33 -10.15
N GLU A 38 -11.41 3.21 -8.97
CA GLU A 38 -10.76 3.55 -7.70
C GLU A 38 -9.64 2.56 -7.37
N ALA A 39 -9.89 1.26 -7.56
CA ALA A 39 -8.86 0.22 -7.43
C ALA A 39 -7.66 0.49 -8.36
N PHE A 40 -7.90 0.95 -9.59
CA PHE A 40 -6.84 1.36 -10.52
C PHE A 40 -6.07 2.57 -10.02
N MET A 41 -6.73 3.62 -9.52
CA MET A 41 -6.04 4.80 -8.99
C MET A 41 -5.20 4.46 -7.76
N LEU A 42 -5.72 3.63 -6.84
CA LEU A 42 -4.98 3.16 -5.67
C LEU A 42 -3.76 2.34 -6.07
N ALA A 43 -3.88 1.48 -7.08
CA ALA A 43 -2.76 0.72 -7.62
C ALA A 43 -1.73 1.61 -8.33
N LEU A 44 -2.16 2.63 -9.07
CA LEU A 44 -1.27 3.56 -9.77
C LEU A 44 -0.36 4.32 -8.81
N PHE A 45 -0.94 4.80 -7.70
CA PHE A 45 -0.25 5.53 -6.65
C PHE A 45 0.19 4.63 -5.49
N TRP A 46 0.32 3.32 -5.72
CA TRP A 46 0.67 2.37 -4.67
C TRP A 46 1.92 2.72 -3.83
N PRO A 47 3.01 3.30 -4.39
CA PRO A 47 4.19 3.59 -3.57
C PRO A 47 3.88 4.65 -2.51
N ILE A 48 3.01 5.62 -2.82
CA ILE A 48 2.57 6.65 -1.88
C ILE A 48 1.70 6.02 -0.80
N VAL A 49 0.76 5.16 -1.19
CA VAL A 49 -0.14 4.45 -0.25
C VAL A 49 0.67 3.59 0.73
N VAL A 50 1.64 2.82 0.22
CA VAL A 50 2.52 1.98 1.05
C VAL A 50 3.38 2.84 1.97
N PHE A 51 3.89 3.97 1.49
CA PHE A 51 4.68 4.88 2.32
C PHE A 51 3.86 5.48 3.47
N ILE A 52 2.63 5.95 3.19
CA ILE A 52 1.72 6.47 4.22
C ILE A 52 1.38 5.37 5.24
N LEU A 53 1.09 4.15 4.78
CA LEU A 53 0.82 3.02 5.67
C LEU A 53 2.03 2.71 6.57
N GLY A 54 3.24 2.72 6.01
CA GLY A 54 4.47 2.53 6.78
C GLY A 54 4.69 3.62 7.83
N LEU A 55 4.42 4.89 7.49
CA LEU A 55 4.46 5.99 8.45
C LEU A 55 3.42 5.84 9.56
N HIS A 56 2.20 5.41 9.22
CA HIS A 56 1.14 5.18 10.20
C HIS A 56 1.57 4.12 11.23
N ILE A 57 2.06 2.97 10.76
CA ILE A 57 2.57 1.89 11.61
C ILE A 57 3.75 2.37 12.47
N LEU A 58 4.65 3.19 11.90
CA LEU A 58 5.77 3.75 12.63
C LEU A 58 5.30 4.67 13.78
N VAL A 59 4.35 5.56 13.50
CA VAL A 59 3.77 6.47 14.51
C VAL A 59 3.06 5.67 15.60
N GLU A 60 2.25 4.68 15.25
CA GLU A 60 1.59 3.80 16.21
C GLU A 60 2.59 3.08 17.11
N ASN A 61 3.67 2.55 16.55
CA ASN A 61 4.74 1.92 17.30
C ASN A 61 5.45 2.90 18.24
N ILE A 62 5.70 4.14 17.81
CA ILE A 62 6.30 5.17 18.68
C ILE A 62 5.37 5.48 19.86
N ILE A 63 4.08 5.70 19.60
CA ILE A 63 3.07 5.96 20.64
C ILE A 63 3.00 4.79 21.62
N PHE A 64 2.96 3.55 21.11
CA PHE A 64 2.92 2.35 21.95
C PHE A 64 4.18 2.20 22.81
N CYS A 65 5.36 2.43 22.23
CA CYS A 65 6.63 2.44 22.96
C CYS A 65 6.67 3.53 24.04
N MET A 66 6.16 4.73 23.75
CA MET A 66 6.08 5.81 24.75
C MET A 66 5.10 5.47 25.86
N ARG A 67 3.95 4.87 25.54
CA ARG A 67 2.96 4.43 26.54
C ARG A 67 3.54 3.37 27.48
N ARG A 68 4.33 2.43 26.96
CA ARG A 68 4.95 1.34 27.75
C ARG A 68 6.11 1.80 28.65
N ARG A 69 6.64 3.02 28.44
CA ARG A 69 7.74 3.59 29.23
C ARG A 69 7.27 4.45 30.40
N GLY A 70 5.97 4.70 30.51
CA GLY A 70 5.34 5.51 31.56
C GLY A 70 4.69 4.70 32.69
N ASP A 71 4.72 3.36 32.59
CA ASP A 71 4.44 2.42 33.69
C ASP A 71 5.78 1.90 34.26
#